data_AF-A0A9X7UBR4-F1
#
_entry.id   AF-A0A9X7UBR4-F1
#
_cell.length_a   1.000
_cell.length_b   1.000
_cell.length_c   1.000
_cell.angle_alpha   90.00
_cell.angle_beta   90.00
_cell.angle_gamma   90.00
#
_symmetry.space_group_name_H-M   'P 1'
#
loop_
_entity.id
_entity.type
_entity.pdbx_description
1 polymer ?
#
loop_
_entity_poly.entity_id
_entity_poly.type
_entity_poly.pdbx_seq_one_letter_code
_entity_poly.pdbx_strand_id
1 'polypeptide(L)'
;MSDLSLHPDVVRGILRMRYGTMDKFSQACGLKPYALRDFLRGQSSTAKHAVAKELGVKPDQLTVSKNSTNVEFNSRPSKRRHRQNAEAR
;
A
#
# COMPACT_ATOMS: atom_id res chain seq x y z
N MET A 1 17.28 -11.78 6.83
CA MET A 1 16.90 -10.79 5.79
C MET A 1 15.38 -10.72 5.80
N SER A 2 14.80 -9.57 6.14
CA SER A 2 13.36 -9.44 6.39
C SER A 2 12.60 -9.40 5.06
N ASP A 3 11.82 -10.45 4.75
CA ASP A 3 10.83 -10.43 3.69
C ASP A 3 9.67 -9.50 4.12
N LEU A 4 9.45 -8.43 3.36
CA LEU A 4 8.37 -7.48 3.66
C LEU A 4 7.12 -7.92 2.91
N SER A 5 6.38 -8.81 3.55
CA SER A 5 5.11 -9.31 3.07
C SER A 5 3.99 -8.30 3.40
N LEU A 6 3.57 -7.51 2.41
CA LEU A 6 2.54 -6.48 2.55
C LEU A 6 1.20 -6.92 1.97
N HIS A 7 0.13 -6.59 2.70
CA HIS A 7 -1.22 -6.78 2.20
C HIS A 7 -1.54 -5.77 1.08
N PRO A 8 -2.25 -6.16 0.00
CA PRO A 8 -2.57 -5.27 -1.11
C PRO A 8 -3.39 -4.04 -0.70
N ASP A 9 -4.19 -4.10 0.37
CA ASP A 9 -4.90 -2.93 0.90
C ASP A 9 -3.98 -1.92 1.59
N VAL A 10 -2.89 -2.37 2.20
CA VAL A 10 -1.88 -1.46 2.78
C VAL A 10 -1.17 -0.70 1.66
N VAL A 11 -0.76 -1.41 0.61
CA VAL A 11 -0.15 -0.81 -0.59
C VAL A 11 -1.11 0.22 -1.20
N ARG A 12 -2.39 -0.13 -1.36
CA ARG A 12 -3.43 0.81 -1.83
C ARG A 12 -3.56 2.04 -0.95
N GLY A 13 -3.56 1.86 0.37
CA GLY A 13 -3.65 2.95 1.34
C GLY A 13 -2.48 3.93 1.22
N ILE A 14 -1.25 3.41 1.18
CA ILE A 14 -0.03 4.23 1.07
C ILE A 14 -0.02 5.00 -0.25
N LEU A 15 -0.32 4.32 -1.36
CA LEU A 15 -0.36 4.95 -2.67
C LEU A 15 -1.45 6.04 -2.74
N ARG A 16 -2.62 5.83 -2.10
CA ARG A 16 -3.66 6.86 -1.99
C ARG A 16 -3.23 8.03 -1.11
N MET A 17 -2.50 7.79 -0.01
CA MET A 17 -2.00 8.88 0.84
C MET A 17 -0.99 9.78 0.11
N ARG A 18 -0.14 9.21 -0.76
CA ARG A 18 0.85 10.00 -1.53
C ARG A 18 0.27 10.68 -2.76
N TYR A 19 -0.50 9.96 -3.58
CA TYR A 19 -0.94 10.42 -4.90
C TYR A 19 -2.42 10.83 -4.95
N GLY A 20 -3.18 10.57 -3.88
CA GLY A 20 -4.63 10.73 -3.82
C GLY A 20 -5.38 9.57 -4.46
N THR A 21 -5.02 9.20 -5.70
CA THR A 21 -5.69 8.13 -6.46
C THR A 21 -4.70 7.14 -7.07
N MET A 22 -5.18 5.92 -7.32
CA MET A 22 -4.40 4.88 -8.01
C MET A 22 -4.06 5.28 -9.45
N ASP A 23 -5.00 5.98 -10.10
CA ASP A 23 -4.82 6.46 -11.47
C ASP A 23 -3.70 7.50 -11.57
N LYS A 24 -3.64 8.44 -10.62
CA LYS A 24 -2.54 9.42 -10.53
C LYS A 24 -1.17 8.76 -10.34
N PHE A 25 -1.09 7.71 -9.51
CA PHE A 25 0.14 6.93 -9.39
C PHE A 25 0.49 6.24 -10.71
N SER A 26 -0.49 5.60 -11.37
CA SER A 26 -0.27 4.96 -12.67
C SER A 26 0.24 5.95 -13.71
N GLN A 27 -0.35 7.15 -13.79
CA GLN A 27 0.13 8.21 -14.68
C GLN A 27 1.54 8.69 -14.31
N ALA A 28 1.81 8.94 -13.02
CA ALA A 28 3.11 9.42 -12.55
C ALA A 28 4.24 8.42 -12.79
N CYS A 29 3.94 7.12 -12.72
CA CYS A 29 4.91 6.05 -12.98
C CYS A 29 4.90 5.55 -14.45
N GLY A 30 4.07 6.12 -15.32
CA GLY A 30 3.93 5.65 -16.71
C GLY A 30 3.39 4.21 -16.83
N LEU A 31 2.64 3.75 -15.83
CA LEU A 31 2.04 2.42 -15.79
C LEU A 31 0.66 2.42 -16.44
N LYS A 32 0.34 1.30 -17.11
CA LYS A 32 -1.02 1.05 -17.56
C LYS A 32 -1.97 0.97 -16.34
N PRO A 33 -3.19 1.53 -16.42
CA PRO A 33 -4.14 1.56 -15.31
C PRO A 33 -4.49 0.15 -14.80
N TYR A 34 -4.53 -0.84 -15.71
CA TYR A 34 -4.79 -2.24 -15.36
C TYR A 34 -3.58 -2.93 -14.71
N ALA A 35 -2.34 -2.54 -15.03
CA ALA A 35 -1.13 -3.19 -14.53
C ALA A 35 -1.01 -3.07 -13.01
N LEU A 36 -1.40 -1.92 -12.44
CA LEU A 36 -1.44 -1.75 -10.98
C LEU A 36 -2.52 -2.63 -10.34
N ARG A 37 -3.70 -2.73 -10.97
CA ARG A 37 -4.81 -3.54 -10.46
C ARG A 37 -4.46 -5.03 -10.47
N ASP A 38 -3.83 -5.51 -11.54
CA ASP A 38 -3.36 -6.89 -11.65
C ASP A 38 -2.22 -7.18 -10.67
N PHE A 39 -1.33 -6.23 -10.43
CA PHE A 39 -0.31 -6.35 -9.39
C PHE A 39 -0.91 -6.47 -7.99
N LEU A 40 -1.88 -5.63 -7.64
CA LEU A 40 -2.58 -5.72 -6.36
C LEU A 40 -3.41 -7.01 -6.20
N ARG A 41 -3.77 -7.67 -7.31
CA ARG A 41 -4.41 -8.98 -7.29
C ARG A 41 -3.41 -10.15 -7.22
N GLY A 42 -2.11 -9.89 -7.31
CA GLY A 42 -1.07 -10.91 -7.39
C GLY A 42 -1.03 -11.63 -8.75
N GLN A 43 -1.62 -11.04 -9.79
CA GLN A 43 -1.70 -11.60 -11.15
C GLN A 43 -0.57 -11.09 -12.06
N SER A 44 0.07 -9.98 -11.70
CA SER A 44 1.12 -9.37 -12.52
C SER A 44 2.23 -8.81 -11.67
N SER A 45 3.47 -8.88 -12.15
CA SER A 45 4.65 -8.31 -11.50
C SER A 45 5.10 -6.98 -12.14
N THR A 46 4.38 -6.48 -13.14
CA THR A 46 4.78 -5.32 -13.94
C THR A 46 4.87 -4.04 -13.11
N ALA A 47 3.94 -3.84 -12.18
CA ALA A 47 3.96 -2.68 -11.29
C ALA A 47 4.87 -2.88 -10.05
N LYS A 48 5.47 -4.06 -9.85
CA LYS A 48 6.28 -4.39 -8.66
C LYS A 48 7.43 -3.42 -8.47
N HIS A 49 8.18 -3.14 -9.54
CA HIS A 49 9.34 -2.23 -9.49
C HIS A 49 8.94 -0.79 -9.16
N ALA A 50 7.87 -0.29 -9.78
CA ALA A 50 7.39 1.07 -9.54
C ALA A 50 6.86 1.24 -8.11
N VAL A 51 6.08 0.26 -7.63
CA VAL A 51 5.53 0.27 -6.27
C VAL A 51 6.65 0.13 -5.23
N ALA A 52 7.62 -0.76 -5.46
CA ALA A 52 8.78 -0.92 -4.59
C ALA A 52 9.62 0.37 -4.51
N LYS A 53 9.86 1.03 -5.66
CA LYS A 53 10.56 2.32 -5.72
C LYS A 53 9.84 3.39 -4.91
N GLU A 54 8.51 3.49 -5.00
CA GLU A 54 7.74 4.48 -4.23
C GLU A 54 7.67 4.18 -2.74
N LEU A 55 7.64 2.91 -2.38
CA LEU A 55 7.73 2.46 -0.98
C LEU A 55 9.14 2.59 -0.41
N GLY A 56 10.15 2.84 -1.25
CA GLY A 56 11.56 2.88 -0.85
C GLY A 56 12.10 1.51 -0.43
N VAL A 57 11.47 0.43 -0.88
CA VAL A 57 11.87 -0.95 -0.57
C VAL A 57 12.45 -1.62 -1.82
N LYS A 58 13.25 -2.66 -1.63
CA LYS A 58 13.74 -3.46 -2.75
C LYS A 58 12.58 -4.27 -3.34
N PRO A 59 12.44 -4.39 -4.67
CA PRO A 59 11.42 -5.21 -5.30
C PRO A 59 11.54 -6.68 -4.89
N ASP A 60 12.75 -7.14 -4.56
CA ASP A 60 13.01 -8.50 -4.09
C ASP A 60 12.45 -8.75 -2.68
N GLN A 61 12.33 -7.69 -1.87
CA GLN A 61 11.80 -7.73 -0.50
C GLN A 61 10.30 -7.42 -0.45
N LEU A 62 9.70 -6.96 -1.55
CA LEU A 62 8.29 -6.63 -1.63
C LEU A 62 7.50 -7.85 -2.11
N THR A 63 6.87 -8.54 -1.16
CA THR A 63 5.94 -9.62 -1.45
C THR A 63 4.52 -9.12 -1.21
N VAL A 64 3.68 -9.09 -2.26
CA VAL A 64 2.27 -8.71 -2.14
C VAL A 64 1.43 -9.98 -2.13
N SER A 65 0.88 -10.32 -0.97
CA SER A 65 -0.02 -11.47 -0.82
C SER A 65 -1.26 -11.09 -0.04
N LYS A 66 -2.41 -11.62 -0.46
CA LYS A 66 -3.69 -11.49 0.27
C LYS A 66 -3.67 -12.21 1.62
N ASN A 67 -2.76 -13.17 1.78
CA ASN A 67 -2.58 -13.90 3.03
C ASN A 67 -1.53 -13.26 3.95
N SER A 68 -0.91 -12.14 3.54
CA SER A 68 0.03 -11.41 4.39
C SER A 68 -0.71 -10.67 5.50
N THR A 69 -0.64 -11.19 6.71
CA THR A 69 -1.06 -10.55 7.97
C THR A 69 0.01 -9.63 8.55
N ASN A 70 1.15 -9.46 7.88
CA ASN A 70 2.27 -8.66 8.37
C ASN A 70 1.98 -7.16 8.19
N VAL A 71 1.17 -6.62 9.10
CA VAL A 71 0.84 -5.19 9.19
C VAL A 71 1.79 -4.47 10.17
N GLU A 72 3.05 -4.92 10.30
CA GLU A 72 4.10 -4.12 10.95
C GLU A 72 4.76 -3.16 9.94
N PHE A 73 3.95 -2.48 9.12
CA PHE A 73 4.41 -1.18 8.64
C PHE A 73 4.24 -0.25 9.82
N ASN A 74 5.37 0.13 10.45
CA ASN A 74 5.58 0.98 11.63
C ASN A 74 4.80 2.31 11.57
N SER A 75 3.47 2.17 11.52
CA SER A 75 2.49 3.21 11.69
C SER A 75 2.39 3.29 13.19
N ARG A 76 3.31 4.07 13.80
CA ARG A 76 3.02 4.65 15.10
C ARG A 76 1.57 5.14 15.01
N PRO A 77 0.62 4.58 15.77
CA PRO A 77 -0.72 5.10 15.75
C PRO A 77 -0.58 6.53 16.26
N SER A 78 -0.73 7.52 15.37
CA SER A 78 -1.09 8.85 15.81
C SER A 78 -2.42 8.63 16.51
N LYS A 79 -2.32 8.56 17.84
CA LYS A 79 -3.33 8.28 18.83
C LYS A 79 -4.39 9.38 18.79
N ARG A 80 -5.11 9.51 17.67
CA ARG A 80 -6.36 10.24 17.64
C ARG A 80 -7.37 9.33 18.31
N ARG A 81 -7.43 9.48 19.64
CA ARG A 81 -8.58 9.09 20.44
C ARG A 81 -9.82 9.62 19.71
N HIS A 82 -10.55 8.75 19.02
CA HIS A 82 -11.95 9.00 18.73
C HIS A 82 -12.64 8.97 20.09
N ARG A 83 -12.71 10.13 20.74
CA ARG A 83 -13.58 10.35 21.89
C ARG A 83 -14.99 10.38 21.31
N GLN A 84 -15.61 9.20 21.17
CA GLN A 84 -17.04 9.12 20.89
C GLN A 84 -17.76 9.80 22.06
N ASN A 85 -18.50 10.85 21.72
CA ASN A 85 -19.47 11.61 22.52
C ASN A 85 -19.34 11.52 24.03
N ALA A 86 -18.67 12.52 24.61
CA ALA A 86 -19.11 13.03 25.89
C ALA A 86 -20.41 13.81 25.65
N GLU A 87 -21.39 13.63 26.54
CA GLU A 87 -22.58 14.49 26.70
C GLU A 87 -23.75 14.23 25.74
N ALA A 88 -24.58 13.25 26.10
CA ALA A 88 -26.04 13.43 26.01
C ALA A 88 -26.59 13.20 27.42
N ARG A 89 -27.16 14.27 27.95
CA ARG A 89 -27.63 14.46 29.32
C ARG A 89 -29.04 13.93 29.48
#